data_AF-A0A3M5IXZ2-F1
#
_entry.id   AF-A0A3M5IXZ2-F1
#
_cell.length_a   1.000
_cell.length_b   1.000
_cell.length_c   1.000
_cell.angle_alpha   90.00
_cell.angle_beta   90.00
_cell.angle_gamma   90.00
#
_symmetry.space_group_name_H-M   'P 1'
#
loop_
_entity.id
_entity.type
_entity.pdbx_description
1 polymer ?
#
loop_
_entity_poly.entity_id
_entity_poly.type
_entity_poly.pdbx_seq_one_letter_code
_entity_poly.pdbx_strand_id
1 'polypeptide(L)'
;MQVCPSPRHCIKQSSGRRPRGRLRRCHDTGPASPRTAWFRVRRVSGAKQQTANGKELQQGAFQPLQQEAFSTLQHAPFLKGLLKPFKGKGGMLQLAELCRSLEVDLNALAEDQVLAQANRHPYTLLPVRMVRQRTSAGTVFLRWQEMGTRQMGVNVWSSLLADPRTPESLLQDLHSMEQQRVALNMQISLVHTIGRQAAECAEKMAQADAVYSGRLQQINQSRGDTPPPTREA
;
A
#
# COMPACT_ATOMS: atom_id res chain seq x y z
N MET A 1 -10.98 5.04 48.92
CA MET A 1 -12.09 4.15 49.32
C MET A 1 -12.89 4.87 50.38
N GLN A 2 -14.06 5.39 50.03
CA GLN A 2 -15.07 5.82 51.00
C GLN A 2 -16.42 5.67 50.31
N VAL A 3 -17.21 4.75 50.84
CA VAL A 3 -18.51 4.31 50.34
C VAL A 3 -19.56 4.80 51.33
N CYS A 4 -20.78 4.96 50.81
CA CYS A 4 -22.10 5.06 51.47
C CYS A 4 -22.72 6.47 51.45
N PRO A 5 -24.06 6.58 51.51
CA PRO A 5 -25.06 5.78 50.79
C PRO A 5 -26.23 6.64 50.23
N SER A 6 -27.04 6.02 49.37
CA SER A 6 -28.38 6.52 49.00
C SER A 6 -29.41 6.19 50.09
N PRO A 7 -30.49 6.97 50.22
CA PRO A 7 -31.79 6.37 50.53
C PRO A 7 -32.92 6.80 49.60
N ARG A 8 -33.91 5.91 49.60
CA ARG A 8 -35.08 5.77 48.73
C ARG A 8 -36.30 6.60 49.19
N HIS A 9 -37.16 6.88 48.20
CA HIS A 9 -38.64 6.83 48.21
C HIS A 9 -39.47 7.90 48.96
N CYS A 10 -40.34 8.61 48.20
CA CYS A 10 -41.79 8.71 48.45
C CYS A 10 -42.48 9.36 47.23
N ILE A 11 -43.29 8.61 46.44
CA ILE A 11 -44.76 8.45 46.48
C ILE A 11 -45.56 9.54 45.74
N LYS A 12 -46.17 9.08 44.63
CA LYS A 12 -47.49 9.32 44.00
C LYS A 12 -48.06 10.75 43.93
N GLN A 13 -48.55 11.11 42.73
CA GLN A 13 -49.98 11.21 42.34
C GLN A 13 -50.11 11.94 40.98
N SER A 14 -50.44 11.25 39.89
CA SER A 14 -51.77 11.19 39.23
C SER A 14 -52.30 12.51 38.64
N SER A 15 -52.36 12.58 37.31
CA SER A 15 -53.60 12.70 36.52
C SER A 15 -53.41 13.50 35.21
N GLY A 16 -54.07 13.04 34.14
CA GLY A 16 -54.74 13.96 33.22
C GLY A 16 -54.12 14.24 31.85
N ARG A 17 -54.68 13.57 30.84
CA ARG A 17 -55.02 14.09 29.49
C ARG A 17 -53.90 14.28 28.45
N ARG A 18 -54.02 13.49 27.36
CA ARG A 18 -53.49 13.83 26.02
C ARG A 18 -54.26 15.03 25.44
N PRO A 19 -53.65 15.81 24.52
CA PRO A 19 -53.92 15.52 23.12
C PRO A 19 -52.71 15.66 22.18
N ARG A 20 -52.98 15.28 20.93
CA ARG A 20 -52.12 15.05 19.77
C ARG A 20 -51.26 16.27 19.36
N GLY A 21 -50.03 16.03 18.91
CA GLY A 21 -49.20 17.05 18.28
C GLY A 21 -47.90 16.54 17.66
N ARG A 22 -47.99 16.13 16.38
CA ARG A 22 -47.01 16.36 15.30
C ARG A 22 -45.57 15.84 15.47
N LEU A 23 -45.24 14.80 14.69
CA LEU A 23 -43.88 14.37 14.32
C LEU A 23 -43.01 15.57 13.90
N ARG A 24 -41.82 15.69 14.51
CA ARG A 24 -40.64 16.23 13.82
C ARG A 24 -39.46 15.28 14.05
N ARG A 25 -39.00 14.75 12.94
CA ARG A 25 -37.87 13.84 12.79
C ARG A 25 -36.62 14.72 12.81
N CYS A 26 -35.79 14.62 13.85
CA CYS A 26 -34.47 15.28 13.86
C CYS A 26 -33.58 14.56 12.83
N HIS A 27 -33.10 15.32 11.85
CA HIS A 27 -32.10 14.85 10.90
C HIS A 27 -30.72 14.88 11.58
N ASP A 28 -30.16 13.69 11.80
CA ASP A 28 -28.72 13.51 12.02
C ASP A 28 -27.98 13.89 10.73
N THR A 29 -27.12 14.90 10.82
CA THR A 29 -26.14 15.24 9.78
C THR A 29 -24.75 14.89 10.30
N GLY A 30 -24.36 13.63 10.11
CA GLY A 30 -22.96 13.20 10.28
C GLY A 30 -22.13 13.58 9.05
N PRO A 31 -20.87 14.03 9.21
CA PRO A 31 -20.03 14.43 8.08
C PRO A 31 -19.61 13.22 7.25
N ALA A 32 -19.90 13.29 5.95
CA ALA A 32 -19.49 12.30 4.96
C ALA A 32 -17.97 12.34 4.76
N SER A 33 -17.34 11.19 5.01
CA SER A 33 -15.94 10.90 4.71
C SER A 33 -15.65 11.07 3.21
N PRO A 34 -14.58 11.77 2.78
CA PRO A 34 -14.26 11.93 1.37
C PRO A 34 -13.78 10.61 0.78
N ARG A 35 -14.62 10.00 -0.06
CA ARG A 35 -14.25 8.87 -0.91
C ARG A 35 -13.18 9.28 -1.91
N THR A 36 -12.14 8.46 -1.97
CA THR A 36 -11.05 8.44 -2.95
C THR A 36 -11.63 8.37 -4.38
N ALA A 37 -11.70 9.51 -5.06
CA ALA A 37 -11.99 9.56 -6.48
C ALA A 37 -10.71 9.24 -7.26
N TRP A 38 -10.51 7.96 -7.56
CA TRP A 38 -9.54 7.55 -8.57
C TRP A 38 -10.02 8.03 -9.94
N PHE A 39 -9.16 8.77 -10.64
CA PHE A 39 -9.37 9.27 -11.99
C PHE A 39 -10.00 8.20 -12.90
N ARG A 40 -11.16 8.51 -13.48
CA ARG A 40 -11.77 7.70 -14.55
C ARG A 40 -10.93 7.91 -15.82
N VAL A 41 -10.09 6.93 -16.16
CA VAL A 41 -9.41 6.86 -17.46
C VAL A 41 -10.48 6.69 -18.55
N ARG A 42 -10.70 7.71 -19.38
CA ARG A 42 -11.38 7.54 -20.67
C ARG A 42 -10.40 6.83 -21.60
N ARG A 43 -10.77 5.63 -22.11
CA ARG A 43 -10.10 5.07 -23.29
C ARG A 43 -10.39 5.99 -24.47
N VAL A 44 -9.35 6.60 -25.04
CA VAL A 44 -9.41 7.12 -26.39
C VAL A 44 -8.95 6.00 -27.30
N SER A 45 -9.88 5.46 -28.09
CA SER A 45 -9.58 4.50 -29.16
C SER A 45 -8.68 5.17 -30.21
N GLY A 46 -7.71 4.41 -30.71
CA GLY A 46 -6.61 4.90 -31.52
C GLY A 46 -7.02 5.67 -32.77
N ALA A 47 -6.43 6.86 -32.91
CA ALA A 47 -6.23 7.52 -34.19
C ALA A 47 -4.71 7.59 -34.42
N LYS A 48 -4.23 6.97 -35.50
CA LYS A 48 -2.87 7.19 -36.00
C LYS A 48 -2.77 8.65 -36.42
N GLN A 49 -2.00 9.44 -35.69
CA GLN A 49 -1.53 10.74 -36.15
C GLN A 49 -0.01 10.70 -36.23
N GLN A 50 0.48 10.55 -37.47
CA GLN A 50 1.81 10.96 -37.86
C GLN A 50 1.85 12.49 -37.78
N THR A 51 2.64 13.02 -36.86
CA THR A 51 3.09 14.41 -36.88
C THR A 51 4.60 14.41 -36.99
N ALA A 52 5.07 14.55 -38.23
CA ALA A 52 6.43 14.93 -38.53
C ALA A 52 6.60 16.42 -38.21
N ASN A 53 7.11 16.73 -37.01
CA ASN A 53 7.96 17.89 -36.69
C ASN A 53 8.28 17.90 -35.19
N GLY A 54 9.14 16.98 -34.76
CA GLY A 54 9.75 17.05 -33.44
C GLY A 54 10.96 17.97 -33.53
N LYS A 55 10.78 19.28 -33.27
CA LYS A 55 11.89 20.06 -32.72
C LYS A 55 12.38 19.28 -31.51
N GLU A 56 13.67 18.97 -31.45
CA GLU A 56 14.34 18.44 -30.26
C GLU A 56 14.00 19.36 -29.09
N LEU A 57 12.96 19.00 -28.34
CA LEU A 57 12.74 19.53 -27.01
C LEU A 57 13.97 19.09 -26.24
N GLN A 58 14.80 20.09 -25.92
CA GLN A 58 16.06 19.98 -25.19
C GLN A 58 15.97 18.84 -24.17
N GLN A 59 16.97 17.94 -24.19
CA GLN A 59 17.11 16.91 -23.17
C GLN A 59 16.98 17.58 -21.80
N GLY A 60 15.88 17.30 -21.11
CA GLY A 60 15.56 17.97 -19.87
C GLY A 60 16.60 17.67 -18.80
N ALA A 61 16.64 18.52 -17.78
CA ALA A 61 17.58 18.33 -16.67
C ALA A 61 17.19 17.11 -15.82
N PHE A 62 16.11 16.39 -16.11
CA PHE A 62 15.71 15.15 -15.47
C PHE A 62 16.01 14.02 -16.43
N GLN A 63 16.67 12.98 -15.93
CA GLN A 63 16.99 11.80 -16.70
C GLN A 63 16.08 10.67 -16.21
N PRO A 64 15.02 10.34 -16.96
CA PRO A 64 14.12 9.26 -16.58
C PRO A 64 14.91 7.94 -16.49
N LEU A 65 14.70 7.19 -15.42
CA LEU A 65 15.05 5.76 -15.33
C LEU A 65 14.83 5.03 -16.66
N GLN A 66 15.92 4.45 -17.17
CA GLN A 66 15.93 3.57 -18.32
C GLN A 66 15.97 2.11 -17.86
N GLN A 67 15.84 1.17 -18.81
CA GLN A 67 15.81 -0.26 -18.53
C GLN A 67 17.08 -0.74 -17.78
N GLU A 68 18.22 -0.11 -18.02
CA GLU A 68 19.51 -0.41 -17.40
C GLU A 68 19.46 -0.18 -15.89
N ALA A 69 18.72 0.83 -15.43
CA ALA A 69 18.54 1.10 -14.01
C ALA A 69 17.77 -0.01 -13.28
N PHE A 70 16.96 -0.79 -14.02
CA PHE A 70 16.25 -1.96 -13.51
C PHE A 70 17.03 -3.27 -13.70
N SER A 71 18.08 -3.28 -14.52
CA SER A 71 18.87 -4.48 -14.81
C SER A 71 19.65 -5.01 -13.59
N THR A 72 19.96 -4.11 -12.66
CA THR A 72 20.60 -4.43 -11.37
C THR A 72 19.63 -5.06 -10.37
N LEU A 73 18.31 -4.89 -10.57
CA LEU A 73 17.29 -5.47 -9.71
C LEU A 73 17.12 -6.97 -10.00
N GLN A 74 17.15 -7.81 -8.97
CA GLN A 74 17.04 -9.27 -9.13
C GLN A 74 15.58 -9.76 -9.33
N HIS A 75 14.94 -9.40 -10.45
CA HIS A 75 13.49 -9.66 -10.67
C HIS A 75 13.16 -10.81 -11.64
N ALA A 76 14.10 -11.26 -12.48
CA ALA A 76 13.85 -12.39 -13.39
C ALA A 76 13.63 -13.75 -12.66
N PRO A 77 14.38 -14.09 -11.59
CA PRO A 77 14.09 -15.25 -10.75
C PRO A 77 12.78 -15.10 -9.96
N PHE A 78 12.42 -13.87 -9.58
CA PHE A 78 11.22 -13.56 -8.81
C PHE A 78 9.94 -13.95 -9.58
N LEU A 79 9.80 -13.51 -10.84
CA LEU A 79 8.61 -13.82 -11.64
C LEU A 79 8.44 -15.32 -11.90
N LYS A 80 9.54 -16.02 -12.17
CA LYS A 80 9.53 -17.50 -12.30
C LYS A 80 9.22 -18.17 -10.97
N GLY A 81 9.72 -17.62 -9.87
CA GLY A 81 9.49 -18.10 -8.51
C GLY A 81 8.07 -17.89 -8.00
N LEU A 82 7.35 -16.89 -8.53
CA LEU A 82 5.99 -16.55 -8.10
C LEU A 82 4.94 -17.56 -8.55
N LEU A 83 5.07 -18.09 -9.77
CA LEU A 83 4.05 -18.95 -10.40
C LEU A 83 4.42 -20.45 -10.43
N LYS A 84 5.50 -20.84 -9.73
CA LYS A 84 5.87 -22.26 -9.61
C LYS A 84 5.07 -22.96 -8.49
N PRO A 85 4.86 -24.28 -8.57
CA PRO A 85 4.33 -25.03 -7.44
C PRO A 85 5.25 -24.90 -6.22
N PHE A 86 4.69 -24.45 -5.09
CA PHE A 86 5.42 -24.35 -3.82
C PHE A 86 5.44 -25.72 -3.13
N LYS A 87 6.63 -26.28 -2.93
CA LYS A 87 6.82 -27.49 -2.14
C LYS A 87 6.99 -27.12 -0.67
N GLY A 88 5.86 -26.96 0.02
CA GLY A 88 5.80 -26.62 1.45
C GLY A 88 6.24 -25.20 1.80
N LYS A 89 6.31 -24.91 3.11
CA LYS A 89 6.55 -23.56 3.66
C LYS A 89 7.88 -22.92 3.24
N GLY A 90 8.91 -23.72 2.98
CA GLY A 90 10.24 -23.22 2.65
C GLY A 90 10.26 -22.36 1.38
N GLY A 91 9.51 -22.74 0.35
CA GLY A 91 9.40 -21.95 -0.88
C GLY A 91 8.71 -20.60 -0.66
N MET A 92 7.72 -20.55 0.23
CA MET A 92 7.00 -19.31 0.57
C MET A 92 7.89 -18.36 1.37
N LEU A 93 8.70 -18.88 2.31
CA LEU A 93 9.68 -18.07 3.04
C LEU A 93 10.74 -17.48 2.12
N GLN A 94 11.24 -18.26 1.16
CA GLN A 94 12.20 -17.76 0.16
C GLN A 94 11.60 -16.66 -0.72
N LEU A 95 10.32 -16.81 -1.13
CA LEU A 95 9.63 -15.77 -1.87
C LEU A 95 9.46 -14.49 -1.04
N ALA A 96 9.09 -14.62 0.24
CA ALA A 96 8.97 -13.49 1.16
C ALA A 96 10.30 -12.74 1.34
N GLU A 97 11.41 -13.48 1.45
CA GLU A 97 12.76 -12.92 1.54
C GLU A 97 13.15 -12.16 0.27
N LEU A 98 12.91 -12.77 -0.89
CA LEU A 98 13.19 -12.16 -2.18
C LEU A 98 12.39 -10.86 -2.37
N CYS A 99 11.11 -10.85 -1.98
CA CYS A 99 10.31 -9.63 -1.97
C CYS A 99 10.91 -8.54 -1.07
N ARG A 100 11.37 -8.89 0.13
CA ARG A 100 11.95 -7.91 1.05
C ARG A 100 13.23 -7.29 0.48
N SER A 101 14.12 -8.12 -0.08
CA SER A 101 15.33 -7.63 -0.76
C SER A 101 14.97 -6.71 -1.94
N LEU A 102 14.05 -7.14 -2.79
CA LEU A 102 13.64 -6.35 -3.96
C LEU A 102 12.96 -5.04 -3.56
N GLU A 103 12.20 -5.02 -2.46
CA GLU A 103 11.61 -3.80 -1.91
C GLU A 103 12.70 -2.81 -1.47
N VAL A 104 13.76 -3.29 -0.80
CA VAL A 104 14.92 -2.46 -0.43
C VAL A 104 15.59 -1.87 -1.68
N ASP A 105 15.85 -2.69 -2.70
CA ASP A 105 16.49 -2.23 -3.93
C ASP A 105 15.62 -1.21 -4.69
N LEU A 106 14.30 -1.42 -4.76
CA LEU A 106 13.37 -0.48 -5.37
C LEU A 106 13.31 0.85 -4.59
N ASN A 107 13.39 0.81 -3.26
CA ASN A 107 13.44 2.01 -2.44
C ASN A 107 14.74 2.79 -2.67
N ALA A 108 15.89 2.10 -2.75
CA ALA A 108 17.16 2.73 -3.08
C ALA A 108 17.12 3.37 -4.48
N LEU A 109 16.58 2.66 -5.47
CA LEU A 109 16.38 3.21 -6.82
C LEU A 109 15.51 4.48 -6.81
N ALA A 110 14.42 4.47 -6.06
CA ALA A 110 13.54 5.63 -5.93
C ALA A 110 14.23 6.82 -5.25
N GLU A 111 15.06 6.59 -4.22
CA GLU A 111 15.79 7.63 -3.51
C GLU A 111 16.95 8.19 -4.35
N ASP A 112 17.81 7.32 -4.87
CA ASP A 112 19.08 7.70 -5.48
C ASP A 112 18.92 8.23 -6.92
N GLN A 113 17.93 7.73 -7.66
CA GLN A 113 17.78 8.07 -9.07
C GLN A 113 16.61 8.99 -9.35
N VAL A 114 15.54 8.99 -8.56
CA VAL A 114 14.38 9.86 -8.80
C VAL A 114 14.35 11.02 -7.82
N LEU A 115 14.35 10.74 -6.51
CA LEU A 115 14.25 11.77 -5.49
C LEU A 115 15.46 12.71 -5.47
N ALA A 116 16.67 12.18 -5.65
CA ALA A 116 17.90 12.98 -5.75
C ALA A 116 17.85 13.95 -6.94
N GLN A 117 17.40 13.48 -8.11
CA GLN A 117 17.23 14.33 -9.28
C GLN A 117 16.11 15.37 -9.08
N ALA A 118 14.96 14.98 -8.56
CA ALA A 118 13.83 15.88 -8.32
C ALA A 118 14.15 16.99 -7.28
N ASN A 119 15.20 16.81 -6.48
CA ASN A 119 15.67 17.77 -5.48
C ASN A 119 16.94 18.53 -5.88
N ARG A 120 17.32 18.53 -7.16
CA ARG A 120 18.42 19.35 -7.70
C ARG A 120 17.92 20.61 -8.42
N HIS A 121 18.82 21.56 -8.65
CA HIS A 121 18.55 22.71 -9.52
C HIS A 121 18.27 22.23 -10.96
N PRO A 122 17.28 22.78 -11.69
CA PRO A 122 16.46 23.95 -11.37
C PRO A 122 15.19 23.66 -10.58
N TYR A 123 14.81 22.39 -10.37
CA TYR A 123 13.58 22.01 -9.66
C TYR A 123 13.53 22.53 -8.23
N THR A 124 14.70 22.81 -7.66
CA THR A 124 14.77 23.40 -6.33
C THR A 124 14.15 24.79 -6.21
N LEU A 125 13.96 25.48 -7.33
CA LEU A 125 13.34 26.80 -7.36
C LEU A 125 11.81 26.74 -7.33
N LEU A 126 11.22 25.55 -7.51
CA LEU A 126 9.78 25.37 -7.55
C LEU A 126 9.18 25.30 -6.13
N PRO A 127 7.97 25.82 -5.92
CA PRO A 127 7.29 25.80 -4.63
C PRO A 127 6.75 24.40 -4.26
N VAL A 128 6.90 23.41 -5.14
CA VAL A 128 6.48 22.02 -4.92
C VAL A 128 7.68 21.11 -5.09
N ARG A 129 7.87 20.18 -4.15
CA ARG A 129 8.99 19.24 -4.12
C ARG A 129 8.51 17.80 -4.07
N MET A 130 9.35 16.91 -4.60
CA MET A 130 9.20 15.48 -4.35
C MET A 130 9.85 15.14 -3.01
N VAL A 131 9.12 14.42 -2.18
CA VAL A 131 9.54 14.04 -0.83
C VAL A 131 9.31 12.56 -0.58
N ARG A 132 10.06 12.02 0.38
CA ARG A 132 9.88 10.69 0.94
C ARG A 132 8.76 10.70 1.98
N GLN A 133 7.82 9.76 1.89
CA GLN A 133 6.87 9.47 2.95
C GLN A 133 6.99 8.01 3.40
N ARG A 134 7.25 7.81 4.69
CA ARG A 134 7.21 6.47 5.33
C ARG A 134 5.78 6.14 5.74
N THR A 135 5.34 4.93 5.45
CA THR A 135 4.04 4.42 5.91
C THR A 135 4.22 3.59 7.18
N SER A 136 3.11 3.34 7.89
CA SER A 136 3.11 2.42 9.05
C SER A 136 3.38 0.96 8.66
N ALA A 137 3.18 0.60 7.38
CA ALA A 137 3.50 -0.71 6.84
C ALA A 137 5.00 -0.89 6.56
N GLY A 138 5.84 0.12 6.80
CA GLY A 138 7.29 0.09 6.57
C GLY A 138 7.70 0.48 5.15
N THR A 139 6.76 0.58 4.20
CA THR A 139 7.04 1.02 2.84
C THR A 139 7.36 2.51 2.76
N VAL A 140 8.14 2.87 1.75
CA VAL A 140 8.50 4.25 1.46
C VAL A 140 7.89 4.64 0.12
N PHE A 141 7.21 5.78 0.09
CA PHE A 141 6.64 6.31 -1.15
C PHE A 141 7.13 7.70 -1.44
N LEU A 142 7.34 7.96 -2.73
CA LEU A 142 7.58 9.31 -3.23
C LEU A 142 6.24 10.05 -3.35
N ARG A 143 6.20 11.29 -2.87
CA ARG A 143 5.02 12.16 -2.94
C ARG A 143 5.40 13.58 -3.32
N TRP A 144 4.50 14.28 -4.00
CA TRP A 144 4.59 15.72 -4.14
C TRP A 144 4.12 16.42 -2.87
N GLN A 145 4.81 17.48 -2.50
CA GLN A 145 4.50 18.33 -1.36
C GLN A 145 4.73 19.78 -1.71
N GLU A 146 3.78 20.65 -1.35
CA GLU A 146 3.97 22.09 -1.42
C GLU A 146 4.84 22.59 -0.25
N MET A 147 5.80 23.45 -0.57
CA MET A 147 6.72 24.04 0.40
C MET A 147 6.01 25.09 1.24
N GLY A 148 6.25 25.05 2.55
CA GLY A 148 5.61 25.96 3.50
C GLY A 148 4.19 25.57 3.90
N THR A 149 3.59 24.55 3.28
CA THR A 149 2.29 24.00 3.67
C THR A 149 2.38 22.49 3.95
N ARG A 150 1.26 21.90 4.39
CA ARG A 150 1.11 20.43 4.51
C ARG A 150 0.36 19.83 3.32
N GLN A 151 0.14 20.59 2.25
CA GLN A 151 -0.55 20.07 1.07
C GLN A 151 0.35 19.06 0.35
N MET A 152 -0.24 17.93 -0.04
CA MET A 152 0.47 16.82 -0.66
C MET A 152 -0.35 16.15 -1.77
N GLY A 153 0.35 15.38 -2.60
CA GLY A 153 -0.24 14.50 -3.60
C GLY A 153 -0.27 15.10 -5.00
N VAL A 154 -0.91 14.39 -5.94
CA VAL A 154 -0.89 14.76 -7.36
C VAL A 154 -1.53 16.13 -7.62
N ASN A 155 -2.41 16.61 -6.74
CA ASN A 155 -3.07 17.91 -6.91
C ASN A 155 -2.07 19.06 -6.87
N VAL A 156 -1.11 19.08 -5.94
CA VAL A 156 -0.10 20.15 -5.88
C VAL A 156 0.80 20.15 -7.11
N TRP A 157 1.10 18.97 -7.67
CA TRP A 157 1.81 18.84 -8.95
C TRP A 157 0.96 19.33 -10.13
N SER A 158 -0.33 18.99 -10.17
CA SER A 158 -1.21 19.43 -11.26
C SER A 158 -1.41 20.95 -11.25
N SER A 159 -1.52 21.56 -10.06
CA SER A 159 -1.57 23.01 -9.90
C SER A 159 -0.28 23.68 -10.32
N LEU A 160 0.88 23.08 -10.02
CA LEU A 160 2.17 23.55 -10.51
C LEU A 160 2.22 23.57 -12.05
N LEU A 161 1.80 22.49 -12.71
CA LEU A 161 1.78 22.42 -14.19
C LEU A 161 0.80 23.41 -14.82
N ALA A 162 -0.30 23.73 -14.13
CA ALA A 162 -1.31 24.67 -14.61
C ALA A 162 -0.96 26.13 -14.35
N ASP A 163 -0.01 26.42 -13.46
CA ASP A 163 0.42 27.78 -13.13
C ASP A 163 1.20 28.39 -14.31
N PRO A 164 0.75 29.51 -14.91
CA PRO A 164 1.45 30.18 -16.01
C PRO A 164 2.87 30.67 -15.65
N ARG A 165 3.19 30.75 -14.34
CA ARG A 165 4.53 31.11 -13.86
C ARG A 165 5.51 29.94 -13.90
N THR A 166 5.04 28.70 -14.09
CA THR A 166 5.91 27.54 -14.25
C THR A 166 6.56 27.60 -15.63
N PRO A 167 7.90 27.61 -15.72
CA PRO A 167 8.60 27.67 -17.00
C PRO A 167 8.24 26.46 -17.89
N GLU A 168 7.87 26.72 -19.15
CA GLU A 168 7.50 25.68 -20.12
C GLU A 168 8.59 24.61 -20.28
N SER A 169 9.86 25.01 -20.18
CA SER A 169 11.01 24.12 -20.27
C SER A 169 11.05 23.03 -19.19
N LEU A 170 10.37 23.22 -18.06
CA LEU A 170 10.33 22.26 -16.96
C LEU A 170 9.11 21.33 -17.02
N LEU A 171 8.12 21.61 -17.87
CA LEU A 171 6.86 20.85 -17.90
C LEU A 171 7.10 19.39 -18.28
N GLN A 172 7.98 19.13 -19.24
CA GLN A 172 8.32 17.78 -19.66
C GLN A 172 8.98 16.98 -18.54
N ASP A 173 9.94 17.58 -17.82
CA ASP A 173 10.63 16.95 -16.70
C ASP A 173 9.66 16.63 -15.55
N LEU A 174 8.82 17.60 -15.18
CA LEU A 174 7.82 17.42 -14.12
C LEU A 174 6.81 16.33 -14.48
N HIS A 175 6.43 16.22 -15.76
CA HIS A 175 5.58 15.14 -16.24
C HIS A 175 6.28 13.78 -16.14
N SER A 176 7.53 13.67 -16.61
CA SER A 176 8.31 12.44 -16.50
C SER A 176 8.50 12.02 -15.04
N MET A 177 8.83 12.95 -14.14
CA MET A 177 8.94 12.68 -12.70
C MET A 177 7.66 12.08 -12.12
N GLU A 178 6.48 12.60 -12.48
CA GLU A 178 5.21 12.05 -12.01
C GLU A 178 4.98 10.63 -12.54
N GLN A 179 5.27 10.37 -13.82
CA GLN A 179 5.17 9.02 -14.38
C GLN A 179 6.08 8.03 -13.62
N GLN A 180 7.31 8.42 -13.31
CA GLN A 180 8.25 7.57 -12.56
C GLN A 180 7.80 7.34 -11.13
N ARG A 181 7.33 8.40 -10.45
CA ARG A 181 6.78 8.33 -9.11
C ARG A 181 5.61 7.34 -9.03
N VAL A 182 4.70 7.40 -9.99
CA VAL A 182 3.54 6.49 -10.08
C VAL A 182 4.01 5.04 -10.28
N ALA A 183 4.88 4.79 -11.25
CA ALA A 183 5.36 3.45 -11.58
C ALA A 183 6.14 2.80 -10.42
N LEU A 184 7.10 3.52 -9.82
CA LEU A 184 7.91 3.01 -8.71
C LEU A 184 7.05 2.74 -7.47
N ASN A 185 6.18 3.67 -7.09
CA ASN A 185 5.30 3.45 -5.93
C ASN A 185 4.37 2.23 -6.15
N MET A 186 3.91 2.00 -7.37
CA MET A 186 3.14 0.80 -7.72
C MET A 186 3.99 -0.47 -7.56
N GLN A 187 5.21 -0.50 -8.11
CA GLN A 187 6.12 -1.64 -8.01
C GLN A 187 6.44 -1.98 -6.54
N ILE A 188 6.80 -0.97 -5.74
CA ILE A 188 7.06 -1.11 -4.30
C ILE A 188 5.82 -1.69 -3.60
N SER A 189 4.62 -1.17 -3.89
CA SER A 189 3.36 -1.66 -3.30
C SER A 189 3.07 -3.12 -3.62
N LEU A 190 3.32 -3.54 -4.87
CA LEU A 190 3.12 -4.90 -5.33
C LEU A 190 4.09 -5.87 -4.66
N VAL A 191 5.39 -5.55 -4.68
CA VAL A 191 6.44 -6.39 -4.08
C VAL A 191 6.20 -6.56 -2.58
N HIS A 192 5.90 -5.46 -1.88
CA HIS A 192 5.56 -5.49 -0.45
C HIS A 192 4.36 -6.41 -0.16
N THR A 193 3.29 -6.27 -0.94
CA THR A 193 2.08 -7.07 -0.76
C THR A 193 2.33 -8.55 -1.00
N ILE A 194 3.07 -8.90 -2.06
CA ILE A 194 3.42 -10.29 -2.37
C ILE A 194 4.26 -10.88 -1.23
N GLY A 195 5.27 -10.15 -0.75
CA GLY A 195 6.16 -10.62 0.32
C GLY A 195 5.40 -10.90 1.62
N ARG A 196 4.51 -9.97 2.00
CA ARG A 196 3.63 -10.15 3.17
C ARG A 196 2.72 -11.37 3.01
N GLN A 197 2.07 -11.53 1.86
CA GLN A 197 1.21 -12.69 1.59
C GLN A 197 1.99 -14.01 1.61
N ALA A 198 3.21 -14.03 1.07
CA ALA A 198 4.07 -15.20 1.11
C ALA A 198 4.42 -15.61 2.54
N ALA A 199 4.75 -14.66 3.41
CA ALA A 199 5.00 -14.92 4.83
C ALA A 199 3.76 -15.45 5.57
N GLU A 200 2.59 -14.82 5.37
CA GLU A 200 1.32 -15.27 5.94
C GLU A 200 0.96 -16.70 5.48
N CYS A 201 1.20 -17.03 4.21
CA CYS A 201 0.98 -18.37 3.68
C CYS A 201 1.97 -19.40 4.22
N ALA A 202 3.24 -19.03 4.42
CA ALA A 202 4.23 -19.90 5.05
C ALA A 202 3.81 -20.31 6.47
N GLU A 203 3.26 -19.36 7.23
CA GLU A 203 2.74 -19.61 8.57
C GLU A 203 1.53 -20.55 8.56
N LYS A 204 0.56 -20.33 7.66
CA LYS A 204 -0.58 -21.25 7.47
C LYS A 204 -0.15 -22.66 7.08
N MET A 205 0.87 -22.79 6.24
CA MET A 205 1.45 -24.10 5.88
C MET A 205 2.12 -24.76 7.09
N ALA A 206 2.86 -24.01 7.89
CA ALA A 206 3.47 -24.53 9.12
C ALA A 206 2.42 -25.04 10.12
N GLN A 207 1.29 -24.33 10.23
CA GLN A 207 0.17 -24.77 11.06
C GLN A 207 -0.46 -26.07 10.53
N ALA A 208 -0.64 -26.19 9.21
CA ALA A 208 -1.13 -27.43 8.61
C ALA A 208 -0.18 -28.62 8.86
N ASP A 209 1.13 -28.41 8.72
CA ASP A 209 2.16 -29.41 9.01
C ASP A 209 2.11 -29.85 10.49
N ALA A 210 1.90 -28.90 11.42
CA ALA A 210 1.80 -29.19 12.84
C ALA A 210 0.54 -30.02 13.19
N VAL A 211 -0.62 -29.68 12.61
CA VAL A 211 -1.86 -30.44 12.78
C VAL A 211 -1.69 -31.88 12.27
N TYR A 212 -1.10 -32.04 11.08
CA TYR A 212 -0.84 -33.35 10.50
C TYR A 212 0.12 -34.19 11.36
N SER A 213 1.24 -33.60 11.78
CA SER A 213 2.25 -34.25 12.60
C SER A 213 1.69 -34.66 13.97
N GLY A 214 0.87 -33.80 14.58
CA GLY A 214 0.20 -34.11 15.84
C GLY A 214 -0.74 -35.31 15.73
N ARG A 215 -1.47 -35.45 14.61
CA ARG A 215 -2.32 -36.62 14.37
C ARG A 215 -1.50 -37.91 14.22
N LEU A 216 -0.38 -37.86 13.50
CA LEU A 216 0.50 -39.03 13.36
C LEU A 216 1.08 -39.49 14.70
N GLN A 217 1.47 -38.55 15.56
CA GLN A 217 1.97 -38.85 16.90
C GLN A 217 0.92 -39.56 17.77
N GLN A 218 -0.33 -39.09 17.74
CA GLN A 218 -1.44 -39.73 18.47
C GLN A 218 -1.68 -41.18 18.00
N ILE A 219 -1.64 -41.42 16.68
CA ILE A 219 -1.80 -42.77 16.13
C ILE A 219 -0.67 -43.69 16.62
N ASN A 220 0.58 -43.21 16.58
CA ASN A 220 1.72 -44.00 17.03
C ASN A 220 1.68 -44.31 18.53
N GLN A 221 1.25 -43.36 19.36
CA GLN A 221 1.05 -43.58 20.80
C GLN A 221 -0.03 -44.64 21.05
N SER A 222 -1.19 -44.52 20.39
CA SER A 222 -2.28 -45.50 20.53
C SER A 222 -1.91 -46.92 20.09
N ARG A 223 -0.98 -47.09 19.15
CA ARG A 223 -0.45 -48.40 18.74
C ARG A 223 0.58 -48.95 19.73
N GLY A 224 1.38 -48.08 20.36
CA GLY A 224 2.39 -48.48 21.35
C GLY A 224 1.80 -48.96 22.67
N ASP A 225 0.59 -48.49 23.03
CA ASP A 225 -0.06 -48.83 24.31
C ASP A 225 -0.91 -50.11 24.28
N THR A 226 -0.86 -50.91 23.19
CA THR A 226 -1.60 -52.20 23.15
C THR A 226 -0.81 -53.28 23.91
N PRO A 227 -1.28 -53.80 25.06
CA PRO A 227 -0.57 -54.86 25.80
C PRO A 227 -0.60 -56.16 25.00
N PRO A 228 0.45 -57.01 25.08
CA PRO A 228 0.42 -58.32 24.43
C PRO A 228 -0.74 -59.16 25.01
N PRO A 229 -1.45 -59.94 24.17
CA PRO A 229 -2.50 -60.82 24.68
C PRO A 229 -1.87 -61.84 25.63
N THR A 230 -2.35 -61.85 26.87
CA THR A 230 -2.01 -62.88 27.86
C THR A 230 -2.42 -64.23 27.28
N ARG A 231 -1.43 -65.06 26.94
CA ARG A 231 -1.69 -66.47 26.65
C ARG A 231 -1.99 -67.15 27.99
N GLU A 232 -3.26 -67.37 28.27
CA GLU A 232 -3.68 -68.29 29.32
C GLU A 232 -3.37 -69.72 28.87
N ALA A 233 -2.66 -70.45 29.72
CA ALA A 233 -2.24 -71.85 29.57
C ALA A 233 -3.05 -72.74 30.52
#